data_AF-A0A059D166-F1
#
_entry.id   AF-A0A059D166-F1
#
_cell.length_a   1.000
_cell.length_b   1.000
_cell.length_c   1.000
_cell.angle_alpha   90.00
_cell.angle_beta   90.00
_cell.angle_gamma   90.00
#
_symmetry.space_group_name_H-M   'P 1'
#
loop_
_entity.id
_entity.type
_entity.pdbx_description
1 polymer ?
#
loop_
_entity_poly.entity_id
_entity_poly.type
_entity_poly.pdbx_seq_one_letter_code
_entity_poly.pdbx_strand_id
1 'polypeptide(L)' 'MAANERKIIDLKQGWEIMQKGIMKLKNILEGLPETQFSTEEYCTLYTTIYNMCTQRPPHDYSQQLYDKFREAFEEDIMST' A
#
# COMPACT_ATOMS: atom_id res chain seq x y z
N MET A 1 -11.56 -15.27 23.72
CA MET A 1 -11.27 -14.81 22.35
C MET A 1 -9.79 -14.50 22.32
N ALA A 2 -8.96 -15.35 21.70
CA ALA A 2 -7.55 -15.06 21.58
C ALA A 2 -7.41 -13.75 20.80
N ALA A 3 -6.82 -12.73 21.41
CA ALA A 3 -6.41 -11.55 20.68
C ALA A 3 -5.47 -12.07 19.60
N ASN A 4 -5.91 -12.05 18.35
CA ASN A 4 -5.04 -12.28 17.21
C ASN A 4 -4.06 -11.10 17.25
N GLU A 5 -2.93 -11.27 17.93
CA GLU A 5 -1.85 -10.30 17.95
C GLU A 5 -1.38 -10.17 16.49
N ARG A 6 -2.00 -9.23 15.78
CA ARG A 6 -1.62 -8.88 14.41
C ARG A 6 -0.15 -8.49 14.49
N LYS A 7 0.70 -9.26 13.82
CA LYS A 7 2.13 -8.94 13.72
C LYS A 7 2.26 -7.51 13.20
N ILE A 8 3.10 -6.73 13.86
CA ILE A 8 3.43 -5.37 13.42
C ILE A 8 4.08 -5.48 12.03
N ILE A 9 3.50 -4.78 11.07
CA ILE A 9 4.06 -4.57 9.74
C ILE A 9 4.90 -3.29 9.84
N ASP A 10 6.20 -3.42 9.62
CA ASP A 10 7.09 -2.26 9.55
C ASP A 10 6.72 -1.36 8.38
N LEU A 11 6.95 -0.04 8.52
CA LEU A 11 6.64 0.93 7.48
C LEU A 11 7.27 0.55 6.13
N LYS A 12 8.55 0.18 6.12
CA LYS A 12 9.27 -0.14 4.88
C LYS A 12 8.68 -1.38 4.23
N GLN A 13 8.44 -2.42 5.02
CA GLN A 13 7.85 -3.67 4.53
C GLN A 13 6.47 -3.43 3.93
N GLY A 14 5.60 -2.70 4.64
CA GLY A 14 4.26 -2.40 4.16
C GLY A 14 4.26 -1.49 2.93
N TRP A 15 5.17 -0.51 2.88
CA TRP A 15 5.31 0.36 1.73
C TRP A 15 5.81 -0.36 0.48
N GLU A 16 6.72 -1.32 0.60
CA GLU A 16 7.16 -2.15 -0.54
C GLU A 16 6.00 -2.93 -1.17
N ILE A 17 5.03 -3.39 -0.36
CA ILE A 17 3.81 -4.03 -0.85
C ILE A 17 2.95 -3.01 -1.63
N MET A 18 2.78 -1.82 -1.07
CA MET A 18 1.99 -0.76 -1.73
C MET A 18 2.63 -0.27 -3.02
N GLN A 19 3.95 -0.11 -3.07
CA GLN A 19 4.66 0.30 -4.28
C GLN A 19 4.47 -0.68 -5.43
N LYS A 20 4.45 -1.99 -5.16
CA LYS A 20 4.13 -3.00 -6.18
C LYS A 20 2.72 -2.82 -6.73
N GLY A 21 1.74 -2.56 -5.85
CA GLY A 21 0.38 -2.24 -6.25
C GLY A 21 0.28 -0.96 -7.08
N ILE A 22 0.95 0.11 -6.66
CA ILE A 22 0.99 1.39 -7.39
C ILE A 22 1.61 1.18 -8.78
N MET A 23 2.74 0.48 -8.88
CA MET A 23 3.40 0.21 -10.16
C MET A 23 2.50 -0.59 -11.11
N LYS A 24 1.83 -1.63 -10.60
CA LYS A 24 0.86 -2.41 -11.38
C LYS A 24 -0.28 -1.52 -11.88
N LEU A 25 -0.82 -0.64 -11.03
CA LEU A 25 -1.87 0.30 -11.42
C LEU A 25 -1.39 1.27 -12.51
N LYS A 26 -0.17 1.81 -12.40
CA LYS A 26 0.42 2.67 -13.43
C LYS A 26 0.50 1.96 -14.79
N ASN A 27 1.06 0.74 -14.82
CA ASN A 27 1.15 -0.05 -16.05
C ASN A 27 -0.23 -0.27 -16.70
N ILE A 28 -1.27 -0.54 -15.89
CA ILE A 28 -2.65 -0.71 -16.39
C ILE A 28 -3.17 0.60 -16.98
N LEU A 29 -2.96 1.74 -16.32
CA LEU A 29 -3.42 3.05 -16.78
C LEU A 29 -2.70 3.52 -18.04
N GLU A 30 -1.41 3.19 -18.20
CA GLU A 30 -0.62 3.48 -19.41
C GLU A 30 -0.89 2.49 -20.57
N GLY A 31 -1.69 1.45 -20.34
CA GLY A 31 -2.00 0.44 -21.35
C GLY A 31 -0.84 -0.52 -21.67
N LEU A 32 0.14 -0.63 -20.76
CA LEU A 32 1.22 -1.61 -20.86
C LEU A 32 0.68 -3.04 -20.64
N PRO A 33 1.39 -4.09 -21.11
CA PRO A 33 0.99 -5.48 -20.88
C PRO A 33 1.04 -5.84 -19.38
N GLU A 34 -0.08 -5.64 -18.70
CA GLU A 34 -0.24 -5.93 -17.27
C GLU A 34 -1.60 -6.58 -17.01
N THR A 35 -1.61 -7.52 -16.08
CA THR A 35 -2.84 -8.18 -15.67
C THR A 35 -3.69 -7.26 -14.81
N GLN A 36 -5.01 -7.39 -14.89
CA GLN A 36 -5.89 -6.75 -13.91
C GLN A 36 -5.61 -7.31 -12.51
N PHE A 37 -5.88 -6.50 -11.49
CA PHE A 37 -5.77 -6.96 -10.11
C PHE A 37 -6.73 -8.11 -9.83
N SER A 38 -6.18 -9.16 -9.22
CA SER A 38 -6.96 -10.24 -8.64
C SER A 38 -7.59 -9.80 -7.30
N THR A 39 -8.63 -10.51 -6.89
CA THR A 39 -9.25 -10.31 -5.55
C THR A 39 -8.24 -10.47 -4.43
N GLU A 40 -7.29 -11.41 -4.56
CA GLU A 40 -6.25 -11.65 -3.56
C GLU A 40 -5.29 -10.45 -3.43
N GLU A 41 -4.87 -9.86 -4.55
CA GLU A 41 -4.03 -8.66 -4.56
C GLU A 41 -4.75 -7.47 -3.93
N TYR A 42 -6.01 -7.23 -4.31
CA TYR A 42 -6.83 -6.18 -3.71
C TYR A 42 -6.99 -6.36 -2.20
N CYS A 43 -7.33 -7.57 -1.76
CA CYS A 43 -7.44 -7.90 -0.34
C CYS A 43 -6.12 -7.69 0.40
N THR A 44 -5.00 -8.07 -0.22
CA THR A 44 -3.66 -7.90 0.36
C THR A 44 -3.31 -6.42 0.54
N LEU A 45 -3.49 -5.60 -0.48
CA LEU A 45 -3.24 -4.16 -0.43
C LEU A 45 -4.11 -3.46 0.63
N TYR A 46 -5.41 -3.74 0.61
CA TYR A 46 -6.36 -3.17 1.57
C TYR A 46 -6.02 -3.57 3.01
N THR A 47 -5.78 -4.87 3.24
CA THR A 47 -5.48 -5.40 4.58
C THR A 47 -4.15 -4.87 5.10
N THR A 48 -3.15 -4.67 4.22
CA THR A 48 -1.84 -4.11 4.59
C THR A 48 -2.00 -2.68 5.11
N ILE A 49 -2.65 -1.80 4.33
CA ILE A 49 -2.92 -0.41 4.76
C ILE A 49 -3.74 -0.38 6.04
N TYR A 50 -4.83 -1.14 6.09
CA TYR A 50 -5.70 -1.15 7.26
C TYR A 50 -4.94 -1.57 8.53
N ASN A 51 -4.10 -2.60 8.45
CA ASN A 51 -3.30 -3.04 9.59
C ASN A 51 -2.27 -1.99 9.99
N MET A 52 -1.55 -1.38 9.06
CA MET A 52 -0.56 -0.34 9.37
C MET A 52 -1.17 0.92 9.99
N CYS A 53 -2.40 1.28 9.62
CA CYS A 53 -3.12 2.41 10.21
C CYS A 53 -3.78 2.07 11.57
N THR A 54 -3.99 0.78 11.89
CA THR A 54 -4.67 0.35 13.12
C THR A 54 -3.73 -0.35 14.12
N GLN A 55 -2.44 -0.41 13.78
CA GLN A 55 -1.37 -0.86 14.67
C GLN A 55 -1.29 0.02 15.92
N ARG A 56 -0.93 -0.59 17.05
CA ARG A 56 -0.79 0.14 18.31
C ARG A 56 0.42 1.10 18.25
N PRO A 57 0.36 2.26 18.93
CA PRO A 57 1.54 3.12 19.08
C PRO A 57 2.76 2.33 19.59
N PRO A 58 3.98 2.62 19.10
CA PRO A 58 4.37 3.72 18.21
C PRO A 58 4.23 3.44 16.70
N HIS A 59 3.57 2.35 16.31
CA HIS A 59 3.55 1.85 14.92
C HIS A 59 2.30 2.25 14.12
N ASP A 60 1.64 3.33 14.51
CA ASP A 60 0.61 3.95 13.68
C ASP A 60 1.31 4.70 12.53
N TYR A 61 1.15 4.16 11.33
CA TYR A 61 1.77 4.69 10.12
C TYR A 61 0.80 5.47 9.23
N SER A 62 -0.41 5.77 9.69
CA SER A 62 -1.46 6.43 8.89
C SER A 62 -0.98 7.73 8.24
N GLN A 63 -0.37 8.63 9.01
CA GLN A 63 0.18 9.89 8.51
C GLN A 63 1.30 9.67 7.50
N GLN A 64 2.25 8.78 7.83
CA GLN A 64 3.40 8.49 6.97
C GLN A 64 2.97 7.86 5.63
N LEU A 65 1.95 6.99 5.67
CA LEU A 65 1.36 6.40 4.48
C LEU A 65 0.67 7.47 3.62
N TYR A 66 -0.09 8.39 4.23
CA TYR A 66 -0.73 9.50 3.51
C TYR A 66 0.29 10.36 2.77
N ASP A 67 1.37 10.76 3.45
CA ASP A 67 2.44 11.57 2.85
C ASP A 67 3.11 10.83 1.69
N LYS A 68 3.39 9.54 1.85
CA LYS A 68 3.98 8.70 0.80
C LYS A 68 3.07 8.50 -0.40
N PHE A 69 1.75 8.36 -0.19
CA PHE A 69 0.81 8.31 -1.31
C PHE A 69 0.82 9.63 -2.08
N ARG A 70 0.78 10.77 -1.38
CA ARG A 70 0.87 12.08 -2.02
C ARG A 70 2.14 12.19 -2.88
N GLU A 71 3.30 11.84 -2.32
CA GLU A 71 4.58 11.83 -3.05
C GLU A 71 4.49 10.96 -4.32
N ALA A 72 3.99 9.73 -4.21
CA ALA A 72 3.87 8.83 -5.35
C ALA A 72 2.92 9.35 -6.45
N PHE A 73 1.86 10.08 -6.08
CA PHE A 73 0.96 10.74 -7.03
C PHE A 73 1.62 11.95 -7.68
N GLU A 74 2.32 12.78 -6.92
CA GLU A 74 3.05 13.95 -7.44
C GLU A 74 4.14 13.51 -8.42
N GLU A 75 4.91 12.47 -8.10
CA GLU A 75 5.90 11.86 -8.99
C GLU A 75 5.28 11.37 -10.31
N ASP A 76 4.08 10.78 -10.25
CA ASP A 76 3.36 10.28 -11.42
C ASP A 76 2.91 11.43 -12.34
N ILE A 77 2.27 12.44 -11.75
CA ILE A 77 1.79 13.63 -12.47
C ILE A 77 2.97 14.39 -13.09
N MET A 78 4.10 14.49 -12.40
CA MET A 78 5.29 15.18 -12.92
C MET A 78 6.05 14.37 -13.99
N SER A 79 5.82 13.07 -14.08
CA SER A 79 6.47 12.20 -15.08
C SER A 79 5.71 12.14 -16.41
N THR A 80 4.48 12.67 -16.47
CA THR A 80 3.61 12.75 -17.66
C THR A 80 3.69 14.13 -18.30
#